data_AF-A0A496Q5E1-F1
#
_entry.id   AF-A0A496Q5E1-F1
#
_cell.length_a   1.000
_cell.length_b   1.000
_cell.length_c   1.000
_cell.angle_alpha   90.00
_cell.angle_beta   90.00
_cell.angle_gamma   90.00
#
_symmetry.space_group_name_H-M   'P 1'
#
loop_
_entity.id
_entity.type
_entity.pdbx_description
1 polymer ?
#
loop_
_entity_poly.entity_id
_entity_poly.type
_entity_poly.pdbx_seq_one_letter_code
_entity_poly.pdbx_strand_id
1 'polypeptide(L)'
;DEGKLQLLKEAFVKGDPVTRFIPSYYTGSVDVKPWIHPQSGLSPAIPLMERQIRDFPLKDAYEVFERASAEGISVDKIAQKLNLLELYLFQQIQDNVDYFEGSFLCFNEKNSYRVLARHYVNLYKLAGTVINRLVSLKKEYPSLSEDIDKAVQTLQSYKQRYLTTYKHWYDKAIYILPGTWNRFPDWEGIYNEYMSYLMSLEVMSPQTYSKIKEVVSREIWVSRYMAQKTGWGIPDKTFERMKALAQTFINNKMFQEALTVINDIYDLYLPAYQWNKELLEQGKVPSKVSGRAKTFVERFENFENTRAQFILQLRQVFQNVMKLNDKSARDLYEGDWKRNVLTGEEASLTLEQILEEINKIAGLQK
;
A
#
# COMPACT_ATOMS: atom_id res chain seq x y z
N ASP A 1 37.14 -18.29 -5.78
CA ASP A 1 36.05 -17.53 -5.14
C ASP A 1 36.39 -16.07 -4.81
N GLU A 2 37.66 -15.73 -4.51
CA GLU A 2 38.07 -14.36 -4.17
C GLU A 2 37.59 -13.25 -5.12
N GLY A 3 37.75 -13.40 -6.45
CA GLY A 3 37.28 -12.39 -7.41
C GLY A 3 35.76 -12.19 -7.40
N LYS A 4 34.98 -13.25 -7.13
CA LYS A 4 33.51 -13.16 -7.01
C LYS A 4 33.12 -12.47 -5.70
N LEU A 5 33.78 -12.81 -4.59
CA LEU A 5 33.57 -12.13 -3.31
C LEU A 5 33.90 -10.64 -3.41
N GLN A 6 34.97 -10.26 -4.12
CA GLN A 6 35.33 -8.86 -4.29
C GLN A 6 34.24 -8.07 -5.04
N LEU A 7 33.61 -8.67 -6.05
CA LEU A 7 32.48 -8.07 -6.78
C LEU A 7 31.22 -7.96 -5.91
N LEU A 8 30.91 -8.98 -5.08
CA LEU A 8 29.78 -8.91 -4.14
C LEU A 8 30.02 -7.85 -3.06
N LYS A 9 31.24 -7.73 -2.56
CA LYS A 9 31.64 -6.70 -1.59
C LYS A 9 31.50 -5.31 -2.19
N GLU A 10 31.94 -5.15 -3.44
CA GLU A 10 31.76 -3.91 -4.19
C GLU A 10 30.30 -3.58 -4.41
N ALA A 11 29.43 -4.55 -4.68
CA ALA A 11 28.01 -4.30 -4.86
C ALA A 11 27.29 -3.98 -3.53
N PHE A 12 27.44 -4.83 -2.52
CA PHE A 12 26.56 -4.82 -1.34
C PHE A 12 27.12 -4.10 -0.11
N VAL A 13 28.42 -3.77 -0.11
CA VAL A 13 29.09 -3.19 1.06
C VAL A 13 29.77 -1.86 0.73
N LYS A 14 30.39 -1.74 -0.45
CA LYS A 14 31.03 -0.50 -0.93
C LYS A 14 30.11 0.29 -1.88
N GLY A 15 29.19 -0.44 -2.54
CA GLY A 15 28.32 -0.07 -3.66
C GLY A 15 28.99 0.73 -4.79
N ASP A 16 30.05 0.19 -5.38
CA ASP A 16 30.88 0.79 -6.44
C ASP A 16 30.26 0.82 -7.88
N PRO A 17 29.30 -0.04 -8.30
CA PRO A 17 28.97 -0.13 -9.73
C PRO A 17 28.33 1.13 -10.36
N VAL A 18 27.60 1.93 -9.57
CA VAL A 18 26.87 3.14 -10.05
C VAL A 18 27.36 4.43 -9.37
N THR A 19 28.18 4.33 -8.32
CA THR A 19 28.50 5.46 -7.42
C THR A 19 29.78 6.22 -7.74
N ARG A 20 30.55 5.83 -8.75
CA ARG A 20 31.64 6.68 -9.28
C ARG A 20 31.17 8.10 -9.67
N PHE A 21 29.86 8.29 -9.84
CA PHE A 21 29.22 9.56 -10.18
C PHE A 21 28.50 10.24 -9.02
N ILE A 22 28.48 9.67 -7.81
CA ILE A 22 27.86 10.28 -6.63
C ILE A 22 28.94 11.03 -5.84
N PRO A 23 28.84 12.37 -5.68
CA PRO A 23 29.82 13.15 -4.92
C PRO A 23 30.01 12.65 -3.48
N SER A 24 31.23 12.77 -2.93
CA SER A 24 31.62 12.38 -1.56
C SER A 24 30.82 13.05 -0.43
N TYR A 25 29.94 13.97 -0.76
CA TYR A 25 28.95 14.56 0.15
C TYR A 25 27.84 13.58 0.53
N TYR A 26 27.47 12.67 -0.38
CA TYR A 26 26.36 11.72 -0.20
C TYR A 26 26.80 10.41 0.46
N THR A 27 28.09 10.22 0.72
CA THR A 27 28.64 9.02 1.39
C THR A 27 28.54 9.08 2.92
N GLY A 28 27.85 10.08 3.49
CA GLY A 28 27.64 10.22 4.94
C GLY A 28 28.91 10.61 5.73
N SER A 29 30.01 10.91 5.05
CA SER A 29 31.31 11.24 5.63
C SER A 29 31.52 12.74 5.89
N VAL A 30 30.53 13.58 5.62
CA VAL A 30 30.62 15.03 5.77
C VAL A 30 29.41 15.53 6.53
N ASP A 31 29.63 16.35 7.56
CA ASP A 31 28.56 17.04 8.28
C ASP A 31 27.97 18.12 7.37
N VAL A 32 26.76 17.87 6.89
CA VAL A 32 26.10 18.70 5.89
C VAL A 32 25.30 19.80 6.60
N LYS A 33 25.79 21.05 6.53
CA LYS A 33 24.97 22.20 6.93
C LYS A 33 23.70 22.25 6.05
N PRO A 34 22.53 22.65 6.58
CA PRO A 34 21.32 22.80 5.79
C PRO A 34 21.61 23.63 4.55
N TRP A 35 21.28 23.10 3.37
CA TRP A 35 21.42 23.86 2.13
C TRP A 35 20.48 25.06 2.18
N ILE A 36 21.04 26.26 2.07
CA ILE A 36 20.29 27.52 2.06
C ILE A 36 19.93 27.80 0.60
N HIS A 37 18.66 27.63 0.25
CA HIS A 37 18.15 27.91 -1.09
C HIS A 37 18.46 29.39 -1.46
N PRO A 38 19.11 29.68 -2.60
CA PRO A 38 19.56 31.03 -2.96
C PRO A 38 18.41 32.02 -3.27
N GLN A 39 17.16 31.54 -3.26
CA GLN A 39 15.96 32.38 -3.33
C GLN A 39 15.14 32.19 -2.05
N SER A 40 15.04 33.25 -1.25
CA SER A 40 14.13 33.33 -0.11
C SER A 40 12.69 33.19 -0.58
N GLY A 41 11.95 32.19 -0.08
CA GLY A 41 10.49 32.12 -0.24
C GLY A 41 9.94 30.95 -1.07
N LEU A 42 10.76 30.06 -1.63
CA LEU A 42 10.28 28.83 -2.28
C LEU A 42 10.54 27.62 -1.38
N SER A 43 9.47 27.20 -0.68
CA SER A 43 9.20 25.98 0.07
C SER A 43 10.34 25.39 0.94
N PRO A 44 10.10 25.15 2.25
CA PRO A 44 11.08 24.47 3.10
C PRO A 44 11.42 23.12 2.48
N ALA A 45 12.71 22.78 2.43
CA ALA A 45 13.17 21.43 2.07
C ALA A 45 12.31 20.42 2.82
N ILE A 46 11.75 19.43 2.11
CA ILE A 46 11.00 18.37 2.79
C ILE A 46 12.02 17.68 3.69
N PRO A 47 11.79 17.62 5.01
CA PRO A 47 12.70 16.92 5.88
C PRO A 47 12.75 15.47 5.41
N LEU A 48 13.95 15.00 5.03
CA LEU A 48 14.21 13.59 4.84
C LEU A 48 13.85 12.86 6.13
N MET A 49 13.37 11.62 6.00
CA MET A 49 13.14 10.81 7.20
C MET A 49 14.45 10.49 7.94
N GLU A 50 15.59 10.46 7.23
CA GLU A 50 16.90 10.19 7.82
C GLU A 50 17.98 11.14 7.31
N ARG A 51 19.03 11.35 8.13
CA ARG A 51 20.20 12.16 7.78
C ARG A 51 21.25 11.36 7.00
N GLN A 52 21.24 10.04 7.12
CA GLN A 52 22.10 9.14 6.35
C GLN A 52 21.40 8.84 5.02
N ILE A 53 22.08 9.11 3.91
CA ILE A 53 21.49 9.02 2.56
C ILE A 53 21.69 7.62 1.98
N ARG A 54 22.68 6.87 2.48
CA ARG A 54 23.10 5.60 1.91
C ARG A 54 22.85 4.42 2.84
N ASP A 55 22.14 3.43 2.32
CA ASP A 55 21.78 2.21 3.04
C ASP A 55 22.42 0.96 2.42
N PHE A 56 22.78 -0.02 3.27
CA PHE A 56 23.39 -1.29 2.84
C PHE A 56 22.60 -2.49 3.40
N PRO A 57 21.35 -2.70 2.96
CA PRO A 57 20.47 -3.75 3.47
C PRO A 57 20.99 -5.17 3.22
N LEU A 58 21.88 -5.34 2.24
CA LEU A 58 22.47 -6.63 1.86
C LEU A 58 23.87 -6.87 2.45
N LYS A 59 24.38 -5.97 3.30
CA LYS A 59 25.73 -6.10 3.87
C LYS A 59 25.92 -7.43 4.61
N ASP A 60 25.00 -7.79 5.49
CA ASP A 60 25.10 -9.03 6.26
C ASP A 60 24.79 -10.27 5.39
N ALA A 61 24.02 -10.11 4.30
CA ALA A 61 23.84 -11.18 3.31
C ALA A 61 25.15 -11.47 2.56
N TYR A 62 25.99 -10.45 2.33
CA TYR A 62 27.35 -10.64 1.81
C TYR A 62 28.25 -11.44 2.78
N GLU A 63 28.12 -11.21 4.09
CA GLU A 63 28.90 -11.95 5.10
C GLU A 63 28.62 -13.47 5.03
N VAL A 64 27.38 -13.88 4.68
CA VAL A 64 27.04 -15.30 4.43
C VAL A 64 27.85 -15.89 3.27
N PHE A 65 28.08 -15.13 2.19
CA PHE A 65 28.93 -15.59 1.08
C PHE A 65 30.39 -15.73 1.49
N GLU A 66 30.89 -14.77 2.28
CA GLU A 66 32.26 -14.78 2.78
C GLU A 66 32.50 -15.99 3.70
N ARG A 67 31.57 -16.23 4.64
CA ARG A 67 31.62 -17.39 5.53
C ARG A 67 31.52 -18.71 4.76
N ALA A 68 30.59 -18.82 3.82
CA ALA A 68 30.45 -20.00 2.99
C ALA A 68 31.74 -20.34 2.23
N SER A 69 32.38 -19.32 1.64
CA SER A 69 33.67 -19.51 0.97
C SER A 69 34.78 -19.95 1.93
N ALA A 70 34.81 -19.41 3.15
CA ALA A 70 35.79 -19.80 4.17
C ALA A 70 35.61 -21.26 4.65
N GLU A 71 34.37 -21.76 4.65
CA GLU A 71 34.03 -23.16 4.95
C GLU A 71 34.19 -24.11 3.75
N GLY A 72 34.69 -23.61 2.61
CA GLY A 72 34.86 -24.40 1.39
C GLY A 72 33.56 -24.69 0.64
N ILE A 73 32.46 -24.01 0.98
CA ILE A 73 31.19 -24.09 0.26
C ILE A 73 31.28 -23.19 -0.97
N SER A 74 30.98 -23.75 -2.14
CA SER A 74 31.03 -23.01 -3.42
C SER A 74 30.13 -21.77 -3.39
N VAL A 75 30.72 -20.61 -3.67
CA VAL A 75 29.99 -19.33 -3.81
C VAL A 75 28.87 -19.41 -4.85
N ASP A 76 29.04 -20.20 -5.92
CA ASP A 76 28.02 -20.37 -6.96
C ASP A 76 26.77 -21.08 -6.45
N LYS A 77 26.93 -22.05 -5.53
CA LYS A 77 25.78 -22.73 -4.90
C LYS A 77 24.98 -21.75 -4.05
N ILE A 78 25.67 -20.93 -3.25
CA ILE A 78 25.01 -19.89 -2.45
C ILE A 78 24.35 -18.85 -3.36
N ALA A 79 25.02 -18.42 -4.43
CA ALA A 79 24.53 -17.43 -5.39
C ALA A 79 23.28 -17.92 -6.13
N GLN A 80 23.22 -19.20 -6.50
CA GLN A 80 22.03 -19.80 -7.11
C GLN A 80 20.87 -19.86 -6.11
N LYS A 81 21.14 -20.28 -4.86
CA LYS A 81 20.11 -20.40 -3.82
C LYS A 81 19.52 -19.06 -3.40
N LEU A 82 20.35 -18.02 -3.30
CA LEU A 82 19.92 -16.67 -2.97
C LEU A 82 19.42 -15.88 -4.20
N ASN A 83 19.66 -16.39 -5.41
CA ASN A 83 19.46 -15.74 -6.70
C ASN A 83 20.19 -14.39 -6.79
N LEU A 84 21.46 -14.45 -7.18
CA LEU A 84 22.33 -13.28 -7.27
C LEU A 84 21.78 -12.15 -8.14
N LEU A 85 21.04 -12.45 -9.21
CA LEU A 85 20.44 -11.42 -10.06
C LEU A 85 19.39 -10.60 -9.30
N GLU A 86 18.62 -11.24 -8.43
CA GLU A 86 17.65 -10.53 -7.59
C GLU A 86 18.32 -9.74 -6.46
N LEU A 87 19.44 -10.22 -5.91
CA LEU A 87 20.23 -9.43 -4.95
C LEU A 87 20.83 -8.18 -5.61
N TYR A 88 21.30 -8.30 -6.86
CA TYR A 88 21.77 -7.16 -7.63
C TYR A 88 20.64 -6.17 -7.93
N LEU A 89 19.47 -6.66 -8.34
CA LEU A 89 18.29 -5.80 -8.57
C LEU A 89 17.84 -5.10 -7.28
N PHE A 90 17.88 -5.79 -6.14
CA PHE A 90 17.61 -5.18 -4.84
C PHE A 90 18.56 -4.01 -4.62
N GLN A 91 19.88 -4.25 -4.69
CA GLN A 91 20.87 -3.21 -4.44
C GLN A 91 20.71 -2.03 -5.42
N GLN A 92 20.44 -2.31 -6.70
CA GLN A 92 20.20 -1.28 -7.69
C GLN A 92 18.99 -0.40 -7.34
N ILE A 93 17.89 -0.99 -6.85
CA ILE A 93 16.72 -0.23 -6.41
C ILE A 93 17.03 0.59 -5.15
N GLN A 94 17.80 0.04 -4.21
CA GLN A 94 18.23 0.77 -3.01
C GLN A 94 19.11 1.96 -3.39
N ASP A 95 20.10 1.76 -4.25
CA ASP A 95 20.98 2.85 -4.72
C ASP A 95 20.18 3.95 -5.44
N ASN A 96 19.14 3.58 -6.21
CA ASN A 96 18.24 4.55 -6.84
C ASN A 96 17.44 5.35 -5.80
N VAL A 97 16.95 4.69 -4.75
CA VAL A 97 16.25 5.36 -3.63
C VAL A 97 17.18 6.37 -2.95
N ASP A 98 18.38 5.93 -2.60
CA ASP A 98 19.41 6.76 -1.96
C ASP A 98 19.75 7.98 -2.84
N TYR A 99 19.87 7.78 -4.16
CA TYR A 99 20.08 8.85 -5.12
C TYR A 99 18.91 9.85 -5.17
N PHE A 100 17.66 9.37 -5.20
CA PHE A 100 16.47 10.23 -5.22
C PHE A 100 16.30 11.01 -3.91
N GLU A 101 16.45 10.36 -2.76
CA GLU A 101 16.38 11.02 -1.45
C GLU A 101 17.51 12.04 -1.28
N GLY A 102 18.74 11.70 -1.71
CA GLY A 102 19.85 12.64 -1.76
C GLY A 102 19.59 13.83 -2.67
N SER A 103 18.98 13.61 -3.84
CA SER A 103 18.65 14.68 -4.80
C SER A 103 17.65 15.69 -4.22
N PHE A 104 16.71 15.23 -3.37
CA PHE A 104 15.75 16.10 -2.70
C PHE A 104 16.34 17.08 -1.70
N LEU A 105 17.61 16.91 -1.30
CA LEU A 105 18.34 17.93 -0.54
C LEU A 105 18.62 19.18 -1.36
N CYS A 106 18.67 19.06 -2.69
CA CYS A 106 19.09 20.14 -3.59
C CYS A 106 17.97 20.65 -4.49
N PHE A 107 17.04 19.79 -4.91
CA PHE A 107 15.88 20.19 -5.70
C PHE A 107 14.69 19.26 -5.48
N ASN A 108 13.48 19.80 -5.53
CA ASN A 108 12.27 19.02 -5.27
C ASN A 108 11.48 18.72 -6.54
N GLU A 109 11.59 17.49 -7.05
CA GLU A 109 10.73 17.00 -8.14
C GLU A 109 9.53 16.20 -7.58
N LYS A 110 8.35 16.84 -7.66
CA LYS A 110 7.07 16.28 -7.26
C LYS A 110 6.71 14.96 -7.95
N ASN A 111 7.08 14.73 -9.22
CA ASN A 111 6.75 13.44 -9.85
C ASN A 111 7.55 12.26 -9.29
N SER A 112 8.70 12.52 -8.67
CA SER A 112 9.57 11.48 -8.12
C SER A 112 8.99 10.80 -6.88
N TYR A 113 7.99 11.39 -6.20
CA TYR A 113 7.38 10.78 -5.01
C TYR A 113 6.70 9.45 -5.30
N ARG A 114 5.95 9.36 -6.41
CA ARG A 114 5.31 8.10 -6.82
C ARG A 114 6.36 7.05 -7.18
N VAL A 115 7.45 7.45 -7.83
CA VAL A 115 8.55 6.57 -8.20
C VAL A 115 9.25 6.02 -6.95
N LEU A 116 9.58 6.87 -5.98
CA LEU A 116 10.13 6.46 -4.69
C LEU A 116 9.20 5.50 -3.96
N ALA A 117 7.91 5.82 -3.87
CA ALA A 117 6.94 4.95 -3.20
C ALA A 117 6.91 3.55 -3.84
N ARG A 118 6.96 3.46 -5.18
CA ARG A 118 7.08 2.18 -5.90
C ARG A 118 8.41 1.47 -5.63
N HIS A 119 9.52 2.20 -5.57
CA HIS A 119 10.82 1.61 -5.21
C HIS A 119 10.79 0.99 -3.82
N TYR A 120 10.25 1.69 -2.82
CA TYR A 120 10.10 1.13 -1.47
C TYR A 120 9.18 -0.10 -1.42
N VAL A 121 8.10 -0.12 -2.19
CA VAL A 121 7.28 -1.33 -2.33
C VAL A 121 8.08 -2.49 -2.93
N ASN A 122 8.90 -2.23 -3.95
CA ASN A 122 9.72 -3.26 -4.56
C ASN A 122 10.79 -3.78 -3.59
N LEU A 123 11.45 -2.89 -2.84
CA LEU A 123 12.40 -3.26 -1.79
C LEU A 123 11.74 -4.10 -0.70
N TYR A 124 10.53 -3.75 -0.25
CA TYR A 124 9.76 -4.55 0.71
C TYR A 124 9.53 -5.99 0.21
N LYS A 125 9.11 -6.14 -1.05
CA LYS A 125 8.84 -7.46 -1.67
C LYS A 125 10.12 -8.27 -1.87
N LEU A 126 11.18 -7.63 -2.35
CA LEU A 126 12.49 -8.27 -2.53
C LEU A 126 13.07 -8.70 -1.19
N ALA A 127 12.99 -7.88 -0.14
CA ALA A 127 13.40 -8.25 1.21
C ALA A 127 12.67 -9.49 1.72
N GLY A 128 11.35 -9.56 1.54
CA GLY A 128 10.59 -10.79 1.87
C GLY A 128 11.09 -12.03 1.12
N THR A 129 11.41 -11.88 -0.16
CA THR A 129 11.92 -12.98 -0.99
C THR A 129 13.31 -13.44 -0.55
N VAL A 130 14.22 -12.50 -0.30
CA VAL A 130 15.59 -12.79 0.16
C VAL A 130 15.57 -13.44 1.55
N ILE A 131 14.75 -12.93 2.48
CA ILE A 131 14.57 -13.55 3.81
C ILE A 131 14.14 -15.01 3.67
N ASN A 132 13.14 -15.31 2.84
CA ASN A 132 12.67 -16.69 2.65
C ASN A 132 13.77 -17.61 2.10
N ARG A 133 14.62 -17.10 1.19
CA ARG A 133 15.75 -17.86 0.66
C ARG A 133 16.86 -18.07 1.68
N LEU A 134 17.18 -17.06 2.49
CA LEU A 134 18.12 -17.18 3.61
C LEU A 134 17.65 -18.24 4.61
N VAL A 135 16.37 -18.22 5.00
CA VAL A 135 15.79 -19.24 5.88
C VAL A 135 15.83 -20.64 5.25
N SER A 136 15.63 -20.76 3.93
CA SER A 136 15.80 -22.03 3.23
C SER A 136 17.26 -22.48 3.20
N LEU A 137 18.20 -21.55 2.98
CA LEU A 137 19.64 -21.81 2.96
C LEU A 137 20.13 -22.32 4.31
N LYS A 138 19.62 -21.77 5.42
CA LYS A 138 19.93 -22.21 6.79
C LYS A 138 19.61 -23.69 7.03
N LYS A 139 18.54 -24.21 6.41
CA LYS A 139 18.19 -25.64 6.52
C LYS A 139 19.20 -26.55 5.81
N GLU A 140 19.79 -26.07 4.72
CA GLU A 140 20.75 -26.82 3.90
C GLU A 140 22.18 -26.69 4.42
N TYR A 141 22.52 -25.54 4.99
CA TYR A 141 23.83 -25.23 5.55
C TYR A 141 23.72 -24.73 7.00
N PRO A 142 23.49 -25.63 7.98
CA PRO A 142 23.37 -25.26 9.39
C PRO A 142 24.61 -24.58 9.97
N SER A 143 25.79 -24.82 9.40
CA SER A 143 27.04 -24.17 9.81
C SER A 143 27.03 -22.65 9.59
N LEU A 144 26.21 -22.16 8.66
CA LEU A 144 26.05 -20.73 8.36
C LEU A 144 24.92 -20.07 9.18
N SER A 145 24.35 -20.77 10.17
CA SER A 145 23.13 -20.32 10.85
C SER A 145 23.28 -18.95 11.49
N GLU A 146 24.40 -18.66 12.13
CA GLU A 146 24.61 -17.39 12.84
C GLU A 146 24.63 -16.19 11.87
N ASP A 147 25.41 -16.28 10.80
CA ASP A 147 25.47 -15.24 9.76
C ASP A 147 24.14 -15.07 9.04
N ILE A 148 23.43 -16.18 8.80
CA ILE A 148 22.09 -16.14 8.19
C ILE A 148 21.08 -15.47 9.12
N ASP A 149 21.08 -15.80 10.41
CA ASP A 149 20.16 -15.20 11.39
C ASP A 149 20.40 -13.69 11.50
N LYS A 150 21.67 -13.27 11.50
CA LYS A 150 22.05 -11.85 11.44
C LYS A 150 21.54 -11.18 10.16
N ALA A 151 21.77 -11.78 8.98
CA ALA A 151 21.29 -11.24 7.71
C ALA A 151 19.75 -11.13 7.64
N VAL A 152 19.05 -12.14 8.17
CA VAL A 152 17.59 -12.13 8.27
C VAL A 152 17.11 -11.02 9.20
N GLN A 153 17.74 -10.84 10.36
CA GLN A 153 17.38 -9.78 11.30
C GLN A 153 17.56 -8.38 10.69
N THR A 154 18.68 -8.14 10.01
CA THR A 154 18.93 -6.88 9.31
C THR A 154 17.89 -6.63 8.22
N LEU A 155 17.60 -7.62 7.38
CA LEU A 155 16.59 -7.49 6.33
C LEU A 155 15.17 -7.34 6.88
N GLN A 156 14.82 -7.96 8.02
CA GLN A 156 13.54 -7.75 8.70
C GLN A 156 13.38 -6.29 9.14
N SER A 157 14.44 -5.71 9.72
CA SER A 157 14.47 -4.29 10.11
C SER A 157 14.24 -3.37 8.90
N TYR A 158 15.02 -3.55 7.83
CA TYR A 158 14.85 -2.79 6.60
C TYR A 158 13.47 -2.99 5.96
N LYS A 159 12.96 -4.23 5.93
CA LYS A 159 11.63 -4.54 5.40
C LYS A 159 10.55 -3.75 6.14
N GLN A 160 10.61 -3.68 7.47
CA GLN A 160 9.65 -2.88 8.25
C GLN A 160 9.80 -1.38 7.98
N ARG A 161 11.04 -0.89 7.82
CA ARG A 161 11.31 0.49 7.41
C ARG A 161 10.69 0.78 6.04
N TYR A 162 10.91 -0.05 5.02
CA TYR A 162 10.32 0.12 3.68
C TYR A 162 8.80 0.14 3.71
N LEU A 163 8.17 -0.70 4.55
CA LEU A 163 6.71 -0.71 4.74
C LEU A 163 6.19 0.61 5.34
N THR A 164 6.97 1.29 6.16
CA THR A 164 6.57 2.59 6.70
C THR A 164 6.84 3.70 5.68
N THR A 165 7.98 3.63 5.00
CA THR A 165 8.45 4.68 4.10
C THR A 165 7.67 4.78 2.79
N TYR A 166 7.18 3.66 2.23
CA TYR A 166 6.38 3.74 1.01
C TYR A 166 5.08 4.53 1.23
N LYS A 167 4.46 4.39 2.41
CA LYS A 167 3.27 5.16 2.81
C LYS A 167 3.55 6.65 2.87
N HIS A 168 4.68 7.03 3.48
CA HIS A 168 5.10 8.43 3.53
C HIS A 168 5.16 9.06 2.13
N TRP A 169 5.82 8.37 1.18
CA TRP A 169 5.98 8.89 -0.18
C TRP A 169 4.66 8.89 -0.97
N TYR A 170 3.80 7.90 -0.80
CA TYR A 170 2.46 7.95 -1.39
C TYR A 170 1.59 9.07 -0.79
N ASP A 171 1.60 9.24 0.53
CA ASP A 171 0.90 10.34 1.20
C ASP A 171 1.36 11.68 0.59
N LYS A 172 2.68 11.92 0.52
CA LYS A 172 3.21 13.11 -0.17
C LYS A 172 2.70 13.26 -1.61
N ALA A 173 2.73 12.17 -2.37
CA ALA A 173 2.30 12.16 -3.76
C ALA A 173 0.81 12.55 -3.94
N ILE A 174 -0.10 11.96 -3.15
CA ILE A 174 -1.54 12.22 -3.26
C ILE A 174 -1.96 13.60 -2.71
N TYR A 175 -1.14 14.21 -1.86
CA TYR A 175 -1.39 15.54 -1.31
C TYR A 175 -0.79 16.67 -2.15
N ILE A 176 0.40 16.48 -2.74
CA ILE A 176 1.15 17.56 -3.43
C ILE A 176 0.76 17.74 -4.90
N LEU A 177 0.34 16.68 -5.60
CA LEU A 177 -0.08 16.74 -7.00
C LEU A 177 -1.57 16.42 -7.19
N PRO A 178 -2.50 17.12 -6.49
CA PRO A 178 -3.91 16.90 -6.72
C PRO A 178 -4.30 17.49 -8.08
N GLY A 179 -4.84 16.67 -8.99
CA GLY A 179 -5.72 17.17 -10.04
C GLY A 179 -5.06 17.96 -11.17
N THR A 180 -4.06 17.37 -11.82
CA THR A 180 -3.59 17.81 -13.15
C THR A 180 -3.73 16.70 -14.19
N TRP A 181 -4.76 15.86 -14.06
CA TRP A 181 -4.95 14.67 -14.91
C TRP A 181 -5.14 15.01 -16.39
N ASN A 182 -5.52 16.24 -16.71
CA ASN A 182 -5.53 16.73 -18.10
C ASN A 182 -4.12 16.91 -18.70
N ARG A 183 -3.11 17.19 -17.87
CA ARG A 183 -1.70 17.36 -18.28
C ARG A 183 -0.87 16.11 -18.01
N PHE A 184 -1.15 15.42 -16.91
CA PHE A 184 -0.48 14.20 -16.50
C PHE A 184 -1.52 13.12 -16.16
N PRO A 185 -2.12 12.44 -17.18
CA PRO A 185 -3.20 11.47 -16.99
C PRO A 185 -2.84 10.32 -16.05
N ASP A 186 -1.57 9.93 -16.02
CA ASP A 186 -1.10 8.82 -15.18
C ASP A 186 -1.33 9.05 -13.69
N TRP A 187 -1.47 10.30 -13.24
CA TRP A 187 -1.74 10.65 -11.84
C TRP A 187 -3.13 10.31 -11.36
N GLU A 188 -4.10 10.11 -12.27
CA GLU A 188 -5.42 9.63 -11.86
C GLU A 188 -5.33 8.25 -11.19
N GLY A 189 -4.45 7.37 -11.70
CA GLY A 189 -4.32 6.01 -11.21
C GLY A 189 -3.61 5.86 -9.85
N ILE A 190 -3.04 6.93 -9.28
CA ILE A 190 -2.21 6.84 -8.08
C ILE A 190 -2.99 6.39 -6.84
N TYR A 191 -4.25 6.82 -6.70
CA TYR A 191 -5.09 6.49 -5.55
C TYR A 191 -5.40 5.00 -5.51
N ASN A 192 -5.84 4.45 -6.65
CA ASN A 192 -6.05 3.02 -6.81
C ASN A 192 -4.76 2.21 -6.64
N GLU A 193 -3.62 2.71 -7.13
CA GLU A 193 -2.32 2.09 -6.94
C GLU A 193 -1.93 2.02 -5.45
N TYR A 194 -2.03 3.13 -4.73
CA TYR A 194 -1.72 3.17 -3.31
C TYR A 194 -2.64 2.25 -2.50
N MET A 195 -3.94 2.30 -2.77
CA MET A 195 -4.93 1.42 -2.16
C MET A 195 -4.63 -0.07 -2.45
N SER A 196 -4.13 -0.40 -3.64
CA SER A 196 -3.70 -1.77 -3.97
C SER A 196 -2.54 -2.23 -3.09
N TYR A 197 -1.59 -1.34 -2.79
CA TYR A 197 -0.45 -1.66 -1.92
C TYR A 197 -0.87 -1.78 -0.46
N LEU A 198 -1.72 -0.88 0.05
CA LEU A 198 -2.30 -1.00 1.40
C LEU A 198 -2.99 -2.37 1.59
N MET A 199 -3.80 -2.79 0.63
CA MET A 199 -4.53 -4.07 0.70
C MET A 199 -3.66 -5.32 0.51
N SER A 200 -2.52 -5.23 -0.17
CA SER A 200 -1.70 -6.39 -0.50
C SER A 200 -0.48 -6.56 0.38
N LEU A 201 -0.02 -5.50 1.04
CA LEU A 201 1.20 -5.50 1.85
C LEU A 201 0.92 -5.42 3.35
N GLU A 202 -0.26 -4.92 3.75
CA GLU A 202 -0.61 -4.73 5.15
C GLU A 202 -1.72 -5.70 5.57
N VAL A 203 -1.62 -6.16 6.81
CA VAL A 203 -2.73 -6.87 7.45
C VAL A 203 -3.87 -5.88 7.64
N MET A 204 -5.09 -6.32 7.32
CA MET A 204 -6.26 -5.49 7.54
C MET A 204 -6.43 -5.21 9.03
N SER A 205 -6.49 -3.92 9.37
CA SER A 205 -6.56 -3.40 10.73
C SER A 205 -7.30 -2.07 10.73
N PRO A 206 -7.67 -1.52 11.90
CA PRO A 206 -8.34 -0.22 11.95
C PRO A 206 -7.50 0.90 11.32
N GLN A 207 -6.18 0.86 11.51
CA GLN A 207 -5.25 1.83 10.94
C GLN A 207 -5.15 1.68 9.42
N THR A 208 -5.04 0.45 8.91
CA THR A 208 -4.98 0.17 7.46
C THR A 208 -6.27 0.61 6.78
N TYR A 209 -7.43 0.27 7.37
CA TYR A 209 -8.72 0.61 6.81
C TYR A 209 -9.00 2.11 6.86
N SER A 210 -8.68 2.78 7.97
CA SER A 210 -8.75 4.24 8.07
C SER A 210 -7.89 4.93 7.00
N LYS A 211 -6.67 4.43 6.76
CA LYS A 211 -5.81 4.94 5.68
C LYS A 211 -6.41 4.69 4.29
N ILE A 212 -7.03 3.55 4.04
CA ILE A 212 -7.77 3.29 2.77
C ILE A 212 -8.87 4.34 2.59
N LYS A 213 -9.66 4.63 3.64
CA LYS A 213 -10.71 5.67 3.58
C LYS A 213 -10.15 7.06 3.35
N GLU A 214 -9.00 7.39 3.93
CA GLU A 214 -8.30 8.66 3.67
C GLU A 214 -7.91 8.79 2.19
N VAL A 215 -7.31 7.75 1.59
CA VAL A 215 -6.92 7.73 0.18
C VAL A 215 -8.13 7.91 -0.74
N VAL A 216 -9.22 7.18 -0.47
CA VAL A 216 -10.48 7.28 -1.23
C VAL A 216 -11.08 8.67 -1.09
N SER A 217 -11.17 9.20 0.13
CA SER A 217 -11.70 10.55 0.38
C SER A 217 -10.88 11.62 -0.36
N ARG A 218 -9.55 11.44 -0.40
CA ARG A 218 -8.66 12.34 -1.14
C ARG A 218 -8.91 12.27 -2.64
N GLU A 219 -9.09 11.09 -3.22
CA GLU A 219 -9.42 10.93 -4.63
C GLU A 219 -10.76 11.57 -4.99
N ILE A 220 -11.80 11.36 -4.17
CA ILE A 220 -13.13 11.96 -4.36
C ILE A 220 -13.03 13.48 -4.35
N TRP A 221 -12.27 14.04 -3.40
CA TRP A 221 -12.04 15.48 -3.33
C TRP A 221 -11.34 16.02 -4.59
N VAL A 222 -10.29 15.34 -5.07
CA VAL A 222 -9.60 15.72 -6.31
C VAL A 222 -10.51 15.55 -7.53
N SER A 223 -11.28 14.47 -7.59
CA SER A 223 -12.24 14.20 -8.66
C SER A 223 -13.28 15.30 -8.76
N ARG A 224 -13.80 15.79 -7.64
CA ARG A 224 -14.70 16.94 -7.61
C ARG A 224 -14.05 18.20 -8.20
N TYR A 225 -12.81 18.49 -7.83
CA TYR A 225 -12.07 19.63 -8.37
C TYR A 225 -11.85 19.49 -9.88
N MET A 226 -11.46 18.30 -10.34
CA MET A 226 -11.30 18.00 -11.77
C MET A 226 -12.61 18.15 -12.54
N ALA A 227 -13.73 17.70 -11.95
CA ALA A 227 -15.05 17.81 -12.53
C ALA A 227 -15.44 19.29 -12.74
N GLN A 228 -15.20 20.13 -11.74
CA GLN A 228 -15.44 21.57 -11.81
C GLN A 228 -14.56 22.28 -12.85
N LYS A 229 -13.30 21.88 -13.00
CA LYS A 229 -12.34 22.55 -13.89
C LYS A 229 -12.37 22.06 -15.33
N THR A 230 -12.69 20.79 -15.54
CA THR A 230 -12.51 20.13 -16.83
C THR A 230 -13.76 19.40 -17.34
N GLY A 231 -14.85 19.42 -16.56
CA GLY A 231 -16.10 18.74 -16.90
C GLY A 231 -16.10 17.24 -16.60
N TRP A 232 -15.06 16.70 -15.96
CA TRP A 232 -15.01 15.29 -15.55
C TRP A 232 -14.09 15.03 -14.35
N GLY A 233 -14.42 14.00 -13.57
CA GLY A 233 -13.63 13.48 -12.45
C GLY A 233 -14.38 12.31 -11.82
N ILE A 234 -13.88 11.10 -12.07
CA ILE A 234 -14.63 9.86 -11.87
C ILE A 234 -13.77 8.89 -11.04
N PRO A 235 -14.07 8.67 -9.75
CA PRO A 235 -13.30 7.77 -8.88
C PRO A 235 -13.73 6.30 -9.05
N ASP A 236 -13.82 5.82 -10.29
CA ASP A 236 -14.37 4.49 -10.63
C ASP A 236 -13.45 3.33 -10.21
N LYS A 237 -12.13 3.50 -10.30
CA LYS A 237 -11.17 2.41 -10.02
C LYS A 237 -11.14 2.05 -8.53
N THR A 238 -11.11 3.04 -7.65
CA THR A 238 -11.19 2.81 -6.20
C THR A 238 -12.58 2.41 -5.76
N PHE A 239 -13.64 2.87 -6.44
CA PHE A 239 -15.01 2.39 -6.22
C PHE A 239 -15.08 0.86 -6.43
N GLU A 240 -14.59 0.36 -7.57
CA GLU A 240 -14.56 -1.09 -7.82
C GLU A 240 -13.66 -1.84 -6.83
N ARG A 241 -12.55 -1.23 -6.40
CA ARG A 241 -11.67 -1.86 -5.41
C ARG A 241 -12.31 -1.98 -4.03
N MET A 242 -13.04 -0.96 -3.59
CA MET A 242 -13.82 -1.03 -2.35
C MET A 242 -14.91 -2.11 -2.45
N LYS A 243 -15.59 -2.22 -3.59
CA LYS A 243 -16.55 -3.31 -3.83
C LYS A 243 -15.90 -4.69 -3.75
N ALA A 244 -14.72 -4.86 -4.35
CA ALA A 244 -13.96 -6.10 -4.25
C ALA A 244 -13.53 -6.43 -2.81
N LEU A 245 -13.20 -5.40 -2.01
CA LEU A 245 -12.94 -5.57 -0.58
C LEU A 245 -14.19 -6.07 0.16
N ALA A 246 -15.35 -5.44 -0.05
CA ALA A 246 -16.61 -5.90 0.53
C ALA A 246 -16.91 -7.36 0.16
N GLN A 247 -16.74 -7.72 -1.11
CA GLN A 247 -16.94 -9.10 -1.58
C GLN A 247 -15.98 -10.10 -0.91
N THR A 248 -14.74 -9.69 -0.64
CA THR A 248 -13.77 -10.53 0.07
C THR A 248 -14.25 -10.84 1.48
N PHE A 249 -14.81 -9.86 2.20
CA PHE A 249 -15.40 -10.08 3.53
C PHE A 249 -16.64 -10.99 3.46
N ILE A 250 -17.53 -10.79 2.49
CA ILE A 250 -18.68 -11.68 2.27
C ILE A 250 -18.22 -13.12 2.05
N ASN A 251 -17.22 -13.34 1.19
CA ASN A 251 -16.70 -14.68 0.88
C ASN A 251 -16.07 -15.36 2.11
N ASN A 252 -15.51 -14.57 3.03
CA ASN A 252 -14.92 -15.05 4.28
C ASN A 252 -15.93 -15.12 5.44
N LYS A 253 -17.23 -14.89 5.19
CA LYS A 253 -18.29 -14.86 6.21
C LYS A 253 -18.07 -13.80 7.30
N MET A 254 -17.35 -12.73 6.96
CA MET A 254 -17.10 -11.56 7.79
C MET A 254 -18.17 -10.51 7.48
N PHE A 255 -19.39 -10.73 7.95
CA PHE A 255 -20.56 -9.97 7.51
C PHE A 255 -20.61 -8.59 8.18
N GLN A 256 -20.11 -8.46 9.41
CA GLN A 256 -19.97 -7.16 10.07
C GLN A 256 -19.04 -6.23 9.28
N GLU A 257 -17.87 -6.73 8.86
CA GLU A 257 -16.92 -5.99 8.02
C GLU A 257 -17.50 -5.70 6.64
N ALA A 258 -18.15 -6.68 6.00
CA ALA A 258 -18.79 -6.47 4.71
C ALA A 258 -19.82 -5.34 4.76
N LEU A 259 -20.68 -5.33 5.79
CA LEU A 259 -21.68 -4.27 6.01
C LEU A 259 -21.02 -2.91 6.23
N THR A 260 -19.94 -2.87 7.01
CA THR A 260 -19.14 -1.65 7.26
C THR A 260 -18.62 -1.07 5.94
N VAL A 261 -17.97 -1.90 5.11
CA VAL A 261 -17.42 -1.46 3.82
C VAL A 261 -18.53 -1.03 2.86
N ILE A 262 -19.64 -1.77 2.79
CA ILE A 262 -20.78 -1.43 1.91
C ILE A 262 -21.38 -0.06 2.27
N ASN A 263 -21.53 0.23 3.56
CA ASN A 263 -22.02 1.54 3.99
C ASN A 263 -21.00 2.65 3.69
N ASP A 264 -19.73 2.43 4.02
CA ASP A 264 -18.66 3.38 3.69
C ASP A 264 -18.57 3.64 2.18
N ILE A 265 -18.77 2.64 1.31
CA ILE A 265 -18.85 2.85 -0.16
C ILE A 265 -20.01 3.77 -0.51
N TYR A 266 -21.21 3.50 0.01
CA TYR A 266 -22.37 4.32 -0.29
C TYR A 266 -22.12 5.78 0.11
N ASP A 267 -21.69 6.00 1.35
CA ASP A 267 -21.51 7.34 1.91
C ASP A 267 -20.38 8.12 1.22
N LEU A 268 -19.24 7.48 0.96
CA LEU A 268 -18.10 8.13 0.31
C LEU A 268 -18.40 8.48 -1.15
N TYR A 269 -19.01 7.58 -1.91
CA TYR A 269 -19.17 7.74 -3.36
C TYR A 269 -20.49 8.39 -3.77
N LEU A 270 -21.48 8.52 -2.88
CA LEU A 270 -22.76 9.19 -3.19
C LEU A 270 -22.57 10.61 -3.77
N PRO A 271 -21.71 11.49 -3.22
CA PRO A 271 -21.45 12.79 -3.83
C PRO A 271 -20.89 12.66 -5.26
N ALA A 272 -19.98 11.71 -5.46
CA ALA A 272 -19.35 11.47 -6.76
C ALA A 272 -20.33 11.00 -7.82
N TYR A 273 -21.26 10.13 -7.44
CA TYR A 273 -22.38 9.74 -8.27
C TYR A 273 -23.25 10.94 -8.64
N GLN A 274 -23.66 11.75 -7.66
CA GLN A 274 -24.56 12.89 -7.86
C GLN A 274 -24.00 13.88 -8.88
N TRP A 275 -22.74 14.32 -8.73
CA TRP A 275 -22.19 15.30 -9.67
C TRP A 275 -21.95 14.71 -11.07
N ASN A 276 -21.57 13.43 -11.17
CA ASN A 276 -21.35 12.82 -12.48
C ASN A 276 -22.67 12.62 -13.23
N LYS A 277 -23.74 12.27 -12.52
CA LYS A 277 -25.10 12.19 -13.07
C LYS A 277 -25.58 13.56 -13.56
N GLU A 278 -25.44 14.59 -12.73
CA GLU A 278 -25.79 15.96 -13.11
C GLU A 278 -25.03 16.44 -14.35
N LEU A 279 -23.70 16.21 -14.41
CA LEU A 279 -22.89 16.61 -15.57
C LEU A 279 -23.30 15.87 -16.85
N LEU A 280 -23.71 14.60 -16.75
CA LEU A 280 -24.22 13.83 -17.88
C LEU A 280 -25.55 14.38 -18.38
N GLU A 281 -26.49 14.64 -17.48
CA GLU A 281 -27.82 15.20 -17.80
C GLU A 281 -27.71 16.59 -18.44
N GLN A 282 -26.75 17.40 -17.99
CA GLN A 282 -26.47 18.72 -18.55
C GLN A 282 -25.65 18.68 -19.86
N GLY A 283 -25.20 17.50 -20.31
CA GLY A 283 -24.35 17.36 -21.49
C GLY A 283 -22.97 18.01 -21.34
N LYS A 284 -22.49 18.21 -20.12
CA LYS A 284 -21.22 18.90 -19.81
C LYS A 284 -20.01 17.96 -19.73
N VAL A 285 -20.23 16.65 -19.75
CA VAL A 285 -19.14 15.66 -19.75
C VAL A 285 -18.48 15.60 -21.13
N PRO A 286 -17.14 15.74 -21.25
CA PRO A 286 -16.45 15.61 -22.52
C PRO A 286 -16.67 14.23 -23.17
N SER A 287 -16.83 14.20 -24.50
CA SER A 287 -17.16 12.98 -25.27
C SER A 287 -16.21 11.81 -24.98
N LYS A 288 -14.90 12.08 -24.86
CA LYS A 288 -13.86 11.09 -24.55
C LYS A 288 -14.03 10.33 -23.23
N VAL A 289 -14.76 10.89 -22.27
CA VAL A 289 -14.97 10.31 -20.93
C VAL A 289 -16.45 10.07 -20.61
N SER A 290 -17.36 10.44 -21.51
CA SER A 290 -18.80 10.24 -21.35
C SER A 290 -19.18 8.77 -21.10
N GLY A 291 -18.56 7.83 -21.84
CA GLY A 291 -18.80 6.40 -21.62
C GLY A 291 -18.42 5.95 -20.21
N ARG A 292 -17.25 6.39 -19.71
CA ARG A 292 -16.77 6.09 -18.36
C ARG A 292 -17.67 6.67 -17.28
N ALA A 293 -18.15 7.91 -17.48
CA ALA A 293 -19.07 8.56 -16.54
C ALA A 293 -20.42 7.80 -16.48
N LYS A 294 -20.98 7.42 -17.62
CA LYS A 294 -22.22 6.61 -17.68
C LYS A 294 -22.05 5.29 -16.95
N THR A 295 -20.98 4.57 -17.26
CA THR A 295 -20.67 3.29 -16.59
C THR A 295 -20.52 3.46 -15.08
N PHE A 296 -19.88 4.52 -14.60
CA PHE A 296 -19.79 4.78 -13.16
C PHE A 296 -21.16 5.04 -12.52
N VAL A 297 -22.00 5.86 -13.13
CA VAL A 297 -23.37 6.14 -12.67
C VAL A 297 -24.21 4.86 -12.61
N GLU A 298 -24.24 4.09 -13.70
CA GLU A 298 -24.95 2.80 -13.77
C GLU A 298 -24.47 1.81 -12.70
N ARG A 299 -23.15 1.74 -12.47
CA ARG A 299 -22.58 0.86 -11.45
C ARG A 299 -22.91 1.29 -10.04
N PHE A 300 -23.01 2.59 -9.78
CA PHE A 300 -23.44 3.11 -8.47
C PHE A 300 -24.92 2.79 -8.22
N GLU A 301 -25.79 3.01 -9.20
CA GLU A 301 -27.23 2.67 -9.10
C GLU A 301 -27.45 1.16 -8.89
N ASN A 302 -26.68 0.30 -9.59
CA ASN A 302 -26.69 -1.14 -9.35
C ASN A 302 -26.18 -1.48 -7.95
N PHE A 303 -25.09 -0.84 -7.51
CA PHE A 303 -24.56 -1.03 -6.17
C PHE A 303 -25.57 -0.65 -5.08
N GLU A 304 -26.31 0.46 -5.23
CA GLU A 304 -27.35 0.88 -4.29
C GLU A 304 -28.44 -0.20 -4.13
N ASN A 305 -28.90 -0.76 -5.26
CA ASN A 305 -29.84 -1.87 -5.26
C ASN A 305 -29.25 -3.12 -4.59
N THR A 306 -28.01 -3.48 -4.92
CA THR A 306 -27.30 -4.63 -4.34
C THR A 306 -27.10 -4.47 -2.84
N ARG A 307 -26.76 -3.26 -2.38
CA ARG A 307 -26.64 -2.90 -0.96
C ARG A 307 -27.97 -3.12 -0.23
N ALA A 308 -29.07 -2.63 -0.77
CA ALA A 308 -30.39 -2.81 -0.17
C ALA A 308 -30.75 -4.30 -0.05
N GLN A 309 -30.50 -5.09 -1.11
CA GLN A 309 -30.71 -6.53 -1.09
C GLN A 309 -29.83 -7.25 -0.08
N PHE A 310 -28.55 -6.88 0.02
CA PHE A 310 -27.62 -7.44 1.01
C PHE A 310 -28.13 -7.23 2.44
N ILE A 311 -28.55 -6.00 2.77
CA ILE A 311 -29.08 -5.68 4.11
C ILE A 311 -30.34 -6.50 4.42
N LEU A 312 -31.25 -6.64 3.45
CA LEU A 312 -32.46 -7.46 3.61
C LEU A 312 -32.16 -8.95 3.76
N GLN A 313 -31.22 -9.48 2.98
CA GLN A 313 -30.78 -10.88 3.08
C GLN A 313 -30.13 -11.14 4.43
N LEU A 314 -29.25 -10.24 4.89
CA LEU A 314 -28.62 -10.33 6.19
C LEU A 314 -29.68 -10.37 7.29
N ARG A 315 -30.62 -9.42 7.28
CA ARG A 315 -31.77 -9.40 8.19
C ARG A 315 -32.53 -10.74 8.21
N GLN A 316 -32.83 -11.30 7.04
CA GLN A 316 -33.55 -12.57 6.92
C GLN A 316 -32.75 -13.74 7.51
N VAL A 317 -31.42 -13.75 7.32
CA VAL A 317 -30.53 -14.75 7.91
C VAL A 317 -30.64 -14.71 9.44
N PHE A 318 -30.49 -13.52 10.05
CA PHE A 318 -30.60 -13.37 11.50
C PHE A 318 -31.98 -13.80 12.05
N GLN A 319 -33.06 -13.41 11.37
CA GLN A 319 -34.42 -13.85 11.73
C GLN A 319 -34.60 -15.37 11.65
N ASN A 320 -34.04 -16.01 10.63
CA ASN A 320 -34.11 -17.45 10.46
C ASN A 320 -33.32 -18.19 11.54
N VAL A 321 -32.12 -17.72 11.88
CA VAL A 321 -31.30 -18.31 12.96
C VAL A 321 -32.04 -18.25 14.29
N MET A 322 -32.65 -17.10 14.62
CA MET A 322 -33.47 -16.95 15.83
C MET A 322 -34.67 -17.91 15.83
N LYS A 323 -35.38 -18.02 14.70
CA LYS A 323 -36.57 -18.88 14.59
C LYS A 323 -36.24 -20.38 14.68
N LEU A 324 -35.12 -20.80 14.09
CA LEU A 324 -34.69 -22.19 14.07
C LEU A 324 -33.99 -22.62 15.37
N ASN A 325 -33.59 -21.66 16.21
CA ASN A 325 -32.85 -21.89 17.45
C ASN A 325 -31.58 -22.74 17.23
N ASP A 326 -30.92 -22.56 16.09
CA ASP A 326 -29.69 -23.27 15.74
C ASP A 326 -28.52 -22.67 16.52
N LYS A 327 -28.05 -23.42 17.53
CA LYS A 327 -26.95 -23.01 18.38
C LYS A 327 -25.65 -22.78 17.61
N SER A 328 -25.35 -23.61 16.62
CA SER A 328 -24.12 -23.50 15.84
C SER A 328 -24.10 -22.25 14.96
N ALA A 329 -25.24 -21.93 14.34
CA ALA A 329 -25.40 -20.71 13.56
C ALA A 329 -25.39 -19.48 14.48
N ARG A 330 -26.04 -19.55 15.65
CA ARG A 330 -26.03 -18.48 16.65
C ARG A 330 -24.60 -18.15 17.10
N ASP A 331 -23.82 -19.16 17.48
CA ASP A 331 -22.42 -18.98 17.91
C ASP A 331 -21.55 -18.37 16.79
N LEU A 332 -21.80 -18.74 15.52
CA LEU A 332 -21.10 -18.19 14.36
C LEU A 332 -21.40 -16.70 14.16
N TYR A 333 -22.67 -16.31 14.10
CA TYR A 333 -23.06 -14.93 13.81
C TYR A 333 -22.85 -13.98 15.00
N GLU A 334 -23.11 -14.42 16.23
CA GLU A 334 -22.72 -13.63 17.41
C GLU A 334 -21.20 -13.54 17.51
N GLY A 335 -20.47 -14.58 17.10
CA GLY A 335 -19.01 -14.59 17.02
C GLY A 335 -18.45 -13.56 16.05
N ASP A 336 -19.03 -13.46 14.84
CA ASP A 336 -18.62 -12.50 13.81
C ASP A 336 -18.78 -11.04 14.28
N TRP A 337 -19.79 -10.75 15.12
CA TRP A 337 -20.04 -9.38 15.62
C TRP A 337 -19.25 -8.99 16.87
N LYS A 338 -18.48 -9.92 17.46
CA LYS A 338 -17.71 -9.65 18.69
C LYS A 338 -16.68 -8.55 18.52
N ARG A 339 -16.07 -8.48 17.34
CA ARG A 339 -14.99 -7.55 17.06
C ARG A 339 -14.94 -7.23 15.57
N ASN A 340 -15.06 -5.95 15.25
CA ASN A 340 -14.88 -5.47 13.90
C ASN A 340 -13.40 -5.19 13.63
N VAL A 341 -12.78 -5.93 12.70
CA VAL A 341 -11.35 -5.77 12.37
C VAL A 341 -11.03 -4.41 11.72
N LEU A 342 -12.04 -3.75 11.13
CA LEU A 342 -11.88 -2.49 10.40
C LEU A 342 -12.04 -1.25 11.29
N THR A 343 -12.81 -1.34 12.37
CA THR A 343 -13.01 -0.21 13.31
C THR A 343 -12.28 -0.43 14.63
N GLY A 344 -11.98 -1.68 14.98
CA GLY A 344 -11.42 -2.06 16.27
C GLY A 344 -12.45 -2.06 17.39
N GLU A 345 -13.72 -1.80 17.08
CA GLU A 345 -14.81 -1.85 18.03
C GLU A 345 -15.06 -3.29 18.47
N GLU A 346 -15.14 -3.49 19.77
CA GLU A 346 -15.51 -4.75 20.39
C GLU A 346 -16.91 -4.61 20.98
N ALA A 347 -17.83 -5.46 20.54
CA ALA A 347 -19.21 -5.45 20.99
C ALA A 347 -19.72 -6.89 21.10
N SER A 348 -19.99 -7.36 22.31
CA SER A 348 -20.64 -8.66 22.50
C SER A 348 -22.16 -8.52 22.36
N LEU A 349 -22.62 -8.31 21.12
CA LEU A 349 -24.05 -8.17 20.82
C LEU A 349 -24.71 -9.55 20.71
N THR A 350 -25.92 -9.69 21.25
CA THR A 350 -26.76 -10.86 20.98
C THR A 350 -27.37 -10.77 19.57
N LEU A 351 -27.85 -11.89 19.01
CA LEU A 351 -28.55 -11.87 17.71
C LEU A 351 -29.67 -10.83 17.64
N GLU A 352 -30.41 -10.63 18.73
CA GLU A 352 -31.50 -9.66 18.83
C GLU A 352 -30.99 -8.22 18.69
N GLN A 353 -29.87 -7.90 19.34
CA GLN A 353 -29.23 -6.59 19.26
C GLN A 353 -28.61 -6.35 17.86
N ILE A 354 -27.99 -7.38 17.28
CA ILE A 354 -27.45 -7.32 15.91
C ILE A 354 -28.59 -7.05 14.91
N LEU A 355 -29.71 -7.74 15.05
CA LEU A 355 -30.89 -7.53 14.22
C LEU A 355 -31.45 -6.12 14.37
N GLU A 356 -31.44 -5.54 15.57
CA GLU A 356 -31.83 -4.14 15.80
C GLU A 356 -30.95 -3.16 15.02
N GLU A 357 -29.62 -3.33 15.07
CA GLU A 357 -28.66 -2.52 14.32
C GLU A 357 -28.87 -2.64 12.80
N ILE A 358 -29.11 -3.86 12.30
CA ILE A 358 -29.43 -4.08 10.88
C ILE A 358 -30.74 -3.37 10.51
N ASN A 359 -31.76 -3.40 11.37
CA ASN A 359 -33.03 -2.70 11.12
C ASN A 359 -32.86 -1.18 11.11
N LYS A 360 -31.98 -0.62 11.97
CA LYS A 360 -31.62 0.82 11.94
C LYS A 360 -31.05 1.20 10.59
N ILE A 361 -30.06 0.43 10.12
CA ILE A 361 -29.38 0.67 8.84
C ILE A 361 -30.34 0.50 7.65
N ALA A 362 -31.30 -0.43 7.74
CA ALA A 362 -32.32 -0.63 6.72
C ALA A 362 -33.39 0.47 6.68
N GLY A 363 -33.40 1.42 7.64
CA GLY A 363 -34.46 2.43 7.76
C GLY A 363 -35.81 1.82 8.16
N LEU A 364 -35.81 0.69 8.87
CA LEU A 364 -37.00 -0.08 9.24
C LEU A 364 -37.42 0.11 10.71
N GLN A 365 -36.81 1.05 11.44
CA GLN A 365 -37.31 1.44 12.77
C GLN A 365 -38.54 2.34 12.61
N LYS A 366 -39.63 1.94 13.28
CA LYS A 366 -40.84 2.76 13.46
C LYS A 366 -40.67 3.71 14.63
#